data_AF-A0A246EFH3-F1
#
_entry.id   AF-A0A246EFH3-F1
#
_cell.length_a   1.000
_cell.length_b   1.000
_cell.length_c   1.000
_cell.angle_alpha   90.00
_cell.angle_beta   90.00
_cell.angle_gamma   90.00
#
_symmetry.space_group_name_H-M   'P 1'
#
loop_
_entity.id
_entity.type
_entity.pdbx_description
1 polymer ?
#
loop_
_entity_poly.entity_id
_entity_poly.type
_entity_poly.pdbx_seq_one_letter_code
_entity_poly.pdbx_strand_id
1 'polypeptide(L)'
;MKIKKNGFYLIKDEFFRKVNDPSLPLQKNGRPMYYCIEDKNNKSIFWVIPMTTKIDKVNRIISQEGGEDKCKIYVINSSDKNSAFNIQDIFPIKENYIEREYTKNGIHYLVKNKGLIEKVEKRAKDIINSKMLKKEIQKNEINIRKIYETLVKELKLENEDKKQITNYNCLTGEPINIQNHSSGENKWIGKKDVEKLEIEKKDNIKEKIGKIAVMMTEKEMEDYKKNRGMETREITNSSNEKKLYIIPVPYYNVSDLKITKEIEQKFVPIKEKEKSEEIEKSKGQGIGD
;
A
#
# COMPACT_ATOMS: atom_id res chain seq x y z
N MET A 1 3.25 -0.36 -9.80
CA MET A 1 3.47 0.57 -10.93
C MET A 1 3.45 1.99 -10.41
N LYS A 2 4.52 2.78 -10.59
CA LYS A 2 4.51 4.18 -10.15
C LYS A 2 3.55 5.01 -11.01
N ILE A 3 2.42 5.42 -10.44
CA ILE A 3 1.43 6.26 -11.11
C ILE A 3 2.04 7.64 -11.39
N LYS A 4 2.07 8.02 -12.67
CA LYS A 4 2.42 9.36 -13.14
C LYS A 4 1.20 10.28 -13.06
N LYS A 5 1.41 11.49 -12.56
CA LYS A 5 0.40 12.57 -12.55
C LYS A 5 -0.06 12.87 -13.97
N ASN A 6 -1.33 13.24 -14.08
CA ASN A 6 -1.97 13.68 -15.33
C ASN A 6 -1.98 12.60 -16.43
N GLY A 7 -1.81 11.34 -16.05
CA GLY A 7 -1.77 10.21 -16.96
C GLY A 7 -3.10 9.50 -17.08
N PHE A 8 -3.27 8.81 -18.22
CA PHE A 8 -4.41 7.94 -18.47
C PHE A 8 -4.07 6.48 -18.22
N TYR A 9 -5.04 5.74 -17.71
CA TYR A 9 -4.90 4.34 -17.34
C TYR A 9 -6.13 3.52 -17.70
N LEU A 10 -5.92 2.20 -17.76
CA LEU A 10 -6.98 1.20 -17.78
C LEU A 10 -7.13 0.58 -16.38
N ILE A 11 -8.36 0.24 -16.03
CA ILE A 11 -8.72 -0.31 -14.72
C ILE A 11 -9.05 -1.79 -14.87
N LYS A 12 -8.61 -2.62 -13.91
CA LYS A 12 -8.90 -4.05 -13.88
C LYS A 12 -10.39 -4.30 -13.69
N ASP A 13 -10.95 -5.25 -14.43
CA ASP A 13 -12.35 -5.69 -14.29
C ASP A 13 -12.72 -6.13 -12.87
N GLU A 14 -11.73 -6.63 -12.12
CA GLU A 14 -11.87 -7.00 -10.70
C GLU A 14 -12.44 -5.86 -9.85
N PHE A 15 -12.03 -4.63 -10.09
CA PHE A 15 -12.54 -3.47 -9.36
C PHE A 15 -14.05 -3.31 -9.56
N PHE A 16 -14.51 -3.36 -10.81
CA PHE A 16 -15.93 -3.19 -11.15
C PHE A 16 -16.78 -4.33 -10.58
N ARG A 17 -16.29 -5.58 -10.67
CA ARG A 17 -16.96 -6.73 -10.05
C ARG A 17 -17.09 -6.59 -8.53
N LYS A 18 -16.03 -6.09 -7.87
CA LYS A 18 -15.99 -5.93 -6.42
C LYS A 18 -16.91 -4.81 -5.93
N VAL A 19 -16.85 -3.65 -6.59
CA VAL A 19 -17.69 -2.50 -6.22
C VAL A 19 -19.15 -2.78 -6.54
N ASN A 20 -19.41 -3.49 -7.64
CA ASN A 20 -20.74 -3.88 -8.11
C ASN A 20 -21.75 -2.71 -8.10
N ASP A 21 -21.29 -1.53 -8.54
CA ASP A 21 -22.13 -0.34 -8.69
C ASP A 21 -22.47 -0.18 -10.18
N PRO A 22 -23.74 -0.34 -10.59
CA PRO A 22 -24.16 -0.25 -12.00
C PRO A 22 -24.02 1.17 -12.58
N SER A 23 -23.83 2.18 -11.73
CA SER A 23 -23.60 3.57 -12.15
C SER A 23 -22.15 3.81 -12.58
N LEU A 24 -21.23 2.88 -12.27
CA LEU A 24 -19.85 3.02 -12.70
C LEU A 24 -19.73 2.89 -14.23
N PRO A 25 -18.96 3.77 -14.88
CA PRO A 25 -18.76 3.70 -16.31
C PRO A 25 -17.81 2.55 -16.62
N LEU A 26 -18.38 1.38 -16.93
CA LEU A 26 -17.66 0.14 -17.18
C LEU A 26 -16.71 0.25 -18.38
N GLN A 27 -15.51 -0.29 -18.22
CA GLN A 27 -14.54 -0.38 -19.28
C GLN A 27 -14.90 -1.54 -20.24
N LYS A 28 -15.28 -1.22 -21.48
CA LYS A 28 -15.47 -2.17 -22.58
C LYS A 28 -14.48 -1.87 -23.69
N ASN A 29 -13.72 -2.88 -24.13
CA ASN A 29 -12.71 -2.74 -25.19
C ASN A 29 -11.70 -1.61 -24.91
N GLY A 30 -11.27 -1.46 -23.64
CA GLY A 30 -10.31 -0.43 -23.23
C GLY A 30 -10.88 0.99 -23.16
N ARG A 31 -12.21 1.16 -23.14
CA ARG A 31 -12.89 2.46 -22.97
C ARG A 31 -14.00 2.40 -21.92
N PRO A 32 -14.18 3.43 -21.06
CA PRO A 32 -13.41 4.67 -21.07
C PRO A 32 -11.99 4.44 -20.54
N MET A 33 -11.08 5.32 -20.93
CA MET A 33 -9.79 5.46 -20.25
C MET A 33 -9.96 6.46 -19.11
N TYR A 34 -9.13 6.33 -18.08
CA TYR A 34 -9.31 7.08 -16.84
C TYR A 34 -8.13 8.02 -16.60
N TYR A 35 -8.43 9.31 -16.51
CA TYR A 35 -7.46 10.33 -16.07
C TYR A 35 -7.29 10.24 -14.55
N CYS A 36 -6.06 10.15 -14.08
CA CYS A 36 -5.76 9.90 -12.67
C CYS A 36 -5.28 11.16 -11.94
N ILE A 37 -5.88 11.44 -10.77
CA ILE A 37 -5.51 12.49 -9.82
C ILE A 37 -5.20 11.84 -8.47
N GLU A 38 -4.11 12.23 -7.81
CA GLU A 38 -3.78 11.73 -6.47
C GLU A 38 -4.73 12.34 -5.43
N ASP A 39 -5.24 11.55 -4.48
CA ASP A 39 -6.03 12.09 -3.38
C ASP A 39 -5.15 12.97 -2.46
N LYS A 40 -5.70 14.12 -2.05
CA LYS A 40 -4.95 15.09 -1.24
C LYS A 40 -4.62 14.58 0.16
N ASN A 41 -5.47 13.73 0.73
CA ASN A 41 -5.41 13.29 2.12
C ASN A 41 -4.80 11.89 2.27
N ASN A 42 -4.89 11.06 1.23
CA ASN A 42 -4.40 9.68 1.22
C ASN A 42 -3.67 9.34 -0.08
N LYS A 43 -2.33 9.33 -0.06
CA LYS A 43 -1.47 9.05 -1.22
C LYS A 43 -1.64 7.64 -1.82
N SER A 44 -2.29 6.73 -1.11
CA SER A 44 -2.60 5.38 -1.61
C SER A 44 -3.93 5.31 -2.36
N ILE A 45 -4.70 6.40 -2.36
CA ILE A 45 -5.95 6.54 -3.09
C ILE A 45 -5.75 7.56 -4.22
N PHE A 46 -6.36 7.25 -5.35
CA PHE A 46 -6.41 8.10 -6.52
C PHE A 46 -7.87 8.32 -6.92
N TRP A 47 -8.17 9.48 -7.48
CA TRP A 47 -9.43 9.77 -8.15
C TRP A 47 -9.26 9.59 -9.64
N VAL A 48 -10.16 8.83 -10.25
CA VAL A 48 -10.16 8.55 -11.68
C VAL A 48 -11.36 9.19 -12.35
N ILE A 49 -11.09 9.86 -13.48
CA ILE A 49 -12.09 10.55 -14.28
C ILE A 49 -12.22 9.82 -15.62
N PRO A 50 -13.40 9.27 -15.95
CA PRO A 50 -13.64 8.62 -17.22
C PRO A 50 -13.65 9.65 -18.36
N MET A 51 -13.00 9.29 -19.48
CA MET A 51 -13.11 10.04 -20.72
C MET A 51 -14.34 9.62 -21.52
N THR A 52 -15.05 10.58 -22.09
CA THR A 52 -16.13 10.33 -23.05
C THR A 52 -15.77 10.86 -24.44
N THR A 53 -16.14 10.10 -25.47
CA THR A 53 -16.08 10.53 -26.88
C THR A 53 -17.43 11.02 -27.39
N LYS A 54 -18.49 11.01 -26.56
CA LYS A 54 -19.84 11.47 -26.91
C LYS A 54 -19.91 13.01 -26.92
N ILE A 55 -19.12 13.65 -27.79
CA ILE A 55 -18.89 15.09 -27.75
C ILE A 55 -20.17 15.90 -28.03
N ASP A 56 -21.09 15.39 -28.86
CA ASP A 56 -22.36 16.07 -29.15
C ASP A 56 -23.22 16.24 -27.89
N LYS A 57 -23.29 15.18 -27.06
CA LYS A 57 -23.99 15.23 -25.76
C LYS A 57 -23.31 16.24 -24.84
N VAL A 58 -21.98 16.25 -24.79
CA VAL A 58 -21.20 17.15 -23.94
C VAL A 58 -21.43 18.60 -24.36
N ASN A 59 -21.31 18.91 -25.65
CA ASN A 59 -21.52 20.25 -26.20
C ASN A 59 -22.94 20.75 -25.91
N ARG A 60 -23.96 19.90 -26.09
CA ARG A 60 -25.34 20.25 -25.76
C ARG A 60 -25.50 20.65 -24.29
N ILE A 61 -24.94 19.88 -23.37
CA ILE A 61 -25.01 20.16 -21.93
C ILE A 61 -24.25 21.45 -21.59
N ILE A 62 -23.04 21.61 -22.12
CA ILE A 62 -22.22 22.81 -21.92
C ILE A 62 -22.96 24.06 -22.41
N SER A 63 -23.59 24.00 -23.59
CA SER A 63 -24.38 25.11 -24.13
C SER A 63 -25.59 25.42 -23.25
N GLN A 64 -26.29 24.39 -22.75
CA GLN A 64 -27.43 24.56 -21.82
C GLN A 64 -27.01 25.18 -20.49
N GLU A 65 -25.81 24.89 -19.99
CA GLU A 65 -25.25 25.50 -18.78
C GLU A 65 -24.64 26.90 -19.04
N GLY A 66 -24.69 27.40 -20.27
CA GLY A 66 -24.25 28.74 -20.63
C GLY A 66 -22.75 28.87 -20.89
N GLY A 67 -22.09 27.78 -21.30
CA GLY A 67 -20.67 27.74 -21.67
C GLY A 67 -19.83 26.82 -20.76
N GLU A 68 -18.63 26.47 -21.22
CA GLU A 68 -17.78 25.48 -20.55
C GLU A 68 -17.38 25.94 -19.13
N ASP A 69 -17.17 27.23 -18.95
CA ASP A 69 -16.75 27.77 -17.65
C ASP A 69 -17.86 27.67 -16.59
N LYS A 70 -19.13 27.68 -17.02
CA LYS A 70 -20.29 27.46 -16.14
C LYS A 70 -20.63 25.98 -15.96
N CYS A 71 -20.20 25.14 -16.90
CA CYS A 71 -20.44 23.70 -16.82
C CYS A 71 -19.71 23.07 -15.66
N LYS A 72 -20.40 22.32 -14.80
CA LYS A 72 -19.77 21.69 -13.62
C LYS A 72 -19.30 20.27 -13.88
N ILE A 73 -19.92 19.59 -14.84
CA ILE A 73 -19.84 18.13 -14.98
C ILE A 73 -18.92 17.65 -16.10
N TYR A 74 -18.59 18.50 -17.06
CA TYR A 74 -17.67 18.19 -18.16
C TYR A 74 -16.54 19.21 -18.27
N VAL A 75 -15.41 18.77 -18.84
CA VAL A 75 -14.33 19.64 -19.35
C VAL A 75 -13.96 19.14 -20.75
N ILE A 76 -13.90 20.01 -21.75
CA ILE A 76 -13.48 19.66 -23.10
C ILE A 76 -11.97 19.42 -23.11
N ASN A 77 -11.54 18.32 -23.73
CA ASN A 77 -10.13 17.99 -23.81
C ASN A 77 -9.48 18.73 -24.98
N SER A 78 -8.82 19.86 -24.68
CA SER A 78 -8.06 20.62 -25.68
C SER A 78 -6.82 19.88 -26.22
N SER A 79 -6.39 18.79 -25.57
CA SER A 79 -5.23 17.98 -25.97
C SER A 79 -5.59 16.78 -26.86
N ASP A 80 -6.87 16.46 -27.02
CA ASP A 80 -7.35 15.39 -27.91
C ASP A 80 -8.75 15.72 -28.42
N LYS A 81 -8.79 16.14 -29.69
CA LYS A 81 -10.01 16.58 -30.36
C LYS A 81 -11.05 15.46 -30.30
N ASN A 82 -12.31 15.80 -29.97
CA ASN A 82 -13.44 14.89 -29.82
C ASN A 82 -13.48 14.05 -28.53
N SER A 83 -12.87 14.55 -27.46
CA SER A 83 -13.00 13.94 -26.14
C SER A 83 -13.26 14.95 -25.04
N ALA A 84 -13.85 14.50 -23.95
CA ALA A 84 -14.11 15.31 -22.76
C ALA A 84 -13.93 14.48 -21.48
N PHE A 85 -13.52 15.15 -20.42
CA PHE A 85 -13.46 14.62 -19.07
C PHE A 85 -14.87 14.63 -18.49
N ASN A 86 -15.39 13.45 -18.14
CA ASN A 86 -16.68 13.34 -17.46
C ASN A 86 -16.47 13.38 -15.95
N ILE A 87 -16.38 14.60 -15.41
CA ILE A 87 -16.10 14.86 -13.99
C ILE A 87 -17.25 14.39 -13.10
N GLN A 88 -18.48 14.40 -13.61
CA GLN A 88 -19.64 13.88 -12.88
C GLN A 88 -19.42 12.44 -12.42
N ASP A 89 -18.81 11.62 -13.27
CA ASP A 89 -18.63 10.19 -13.02
C ASP A 89 -17.23 9.89 -12.43
N ILE A 90 -16.63 10.84 -11.73
CA ILE A 90 -15.40 10.64 -10.98
C ILE A 90 -15.61 9.64 -9.84
N PHE A 91 -14.63 8.75 -9.60
CA PHE A 91 -14.66 7.80 -8.47
C PHE A 91 -13.25 7.49 -7.94
N PRO A 92 -13.11 6.99 -6.70
CA PRO A 92 -11.82 6.68 -6.13
C PRO A 92 -11.37 5.24 -6.46
N ILE A 93 -10.05 5.04 -6.51
CA ILE A 93 -9.38 3.76 -6.77
C ILE A 93 -8.05 3.69 -6.00
N LYS A 94 -7.44 2.50 -5.90
CA LYS A 94 -6.05 2.31 -5.43
C LYS A 94 -5.19 1.67 -6.52
N GLU A 95 -3.86 1.80 -6.39
CA GLU A 95 -2.89 1.34 -7.39
C GLU A 95 -3.10 -0.13 -7.82
N ASN A 96 -3.43 -1.02 -6.89
CA ASN A 96 -3.60 -2.46 -7.18
C ASN A 96 -4.73 -2.78 -8.18
N TYR A 97 -5.69 -1.87 -8.34
CA TYR A 97 -6.79 -2.01 -9.29
C TYR A 97 -6.52 -1.36 -10.64
N ILE A 98 -5.38 -0.66 -10.80
CA ILE A 98 -4.95 -0.13 -12.08
C ILE A 98 -4.29 -1.26 -12.86
N GLU A 99 -4.75 -1.50 -14.08
CA GLU A 99 -4.25 -2.58 -14.94
C GLU A 99 -2.92 -2.17 -15.58
N ARG A 100 -2.92 -1.04 -16.30
CA ARG A 100 -1.75 -0.51 -17.00
C ARG A 100 -1.97 0.93 -17.46
N GLU A 101 -0.87 1.56 -17.87
CA GLU A 101 -0.85 2.82 -18.60
C GLU A 101 -1.66 2.71 -19.91
N TYR A 102 -2.49 3.71 -20.20
CA TYR A 102 -3.12 3.84 -21.51
C TYR A 102 -2.12 4.49 -22.48
N THR A 103 -1.83 3.81 -23.59
CA THR A 103 -0.81 4.26 -24.55
C THR A 103 -1.44 4.73 -25.85
N LYS A 104 -0.86 5.77 -26.45
CA LYS A 104 -1.07 6.18 -27.84
C LYS A 104 0.25 5.97 -28.57
N ASN A 105 0.24 5.17 -29.64
CA ASN A 105 1.44 4.81 -30.39
C ASN A 105 2.59 4.27 -29.50
N GLY A 106 2.25 3.42 -28.53
CA GLY A 106 3.22 2.84 -27.58
C GLY A 106 3.68 3.80 -26.46
N ILE A 107 3.28 5.07 -26.47
CA ILE A 107 3.67 6.07 -25.49
C ILE A 107 2.52 6.31 -24.51
N HIS A 108 2.82 6.32 -23.20
CA HIS A 108 1.84 6.66 -22.17
C HIS A 108 1.19 8.02 -22.45
N TYR A 109 -0.14 8.04 -22.52
CA TYR A 109 -0.87 9.26 -22.77
C TYR A 109 -0.94 10.11 -21.50
N LEU A 110 -0.32 11.29 -21.57
CA LEU A 110 -0.26 12.28 -20.49
C LEU A 110 -0.83 13.62 -20.99
N VAL A 111 -1.62 14.30 -20.17
CA VAL A 111 -2.01 15.69 -20.42
C VAL A 111 -0.82 16.59 -20.11
N LYS A 112 -0.42 17.44 -21.07
CA LYS A 112 0.69 18.39 -20.90
C LYS A 112 0.22 19.84 -20.73
N ASN A 113 -0.99 20.16 -21.20
CA ASN A 113 -1.54 21.51 -21.14
C ASN A 113 -1.89 21.87 -19.68
N LYS A 114 -1.13 22.80 -19.08
CA LYS A 114 -1.31 23.23 -17.69
C LYS A 114 -2.69 23.82 -17.41
N GLY A 115 -3.20 24.67 -18.29
CA GLY A 115 -4.52 25.28 -18.13
C GLY A 115 -5.65 24.25 -18.16
N LEU A 116 -5.52 23.20 -18.99
CA LEU A 116 -6.45 22.08 -18.98
C LEU A 116 -6.37 21.27 -17.68
N ILE A 117 -5.15 20.95 -17.22
CA ILE A 117 -4.93 20.23 -15.96
C ILE A 117 -5.57 20.98 -14.79
N GLU A 118 -5.26 22.28 -14.66
CA GLU A 118 -5.81 23.12 -13.59
C GLU A 118 -7.34 23.20 -13.64
N LYS A 119 -7.92 23.33 -14.85
CA LYS A 119 -9.39 23.34 -15.03
C LYS A 119 -10.02 22.01 -14.60
N VAL A 120 -9.44 20.88 -15.00
CA VAL A 120 -9.92 19.53 -14.64
C VAL A 120 -9.81 19.29 -13.13
N GLU A 121 -8.64 19.54 -12.54
CA GLU A 121 -8.40 19.29 -11.11
C GLU A 121 -9.26 20.19 -10.22
N LYS A 122 -9.43 21.46 -10.57
CA LYS A 122 -10.32 22.38 -9.85
C LYS A 122 -11.76 21.86 -9.85
N ARG A 123 -12.29 21.49 -11.02
CA ARG A 123 -13.66 20.99 -11.16
C ARG A 123 -13.87 19.63 -10.50
N ALA A 124 -12.88 18.75 -10.57
CA ALA A 124 -12.86 17.48 -9.86
C ALA A 124 -12.93 17.67 -8.34
N LYS A 125 -12.13 18.58 -7.79
CA LYS A 125 -12.15 18.91 -6.36
C LYS A 125 -13.53 19.38 -5.90
N ASP A 126 -14.17 20.26 -6.67
CA ASP A 126 -15.49 20.78 -6.33
C ASP A 126 -16.56 19.67 -6.33
N ILE A 127 -16.53 18.78 -7.33
CA ILE A 127 -17.46 17.63 -7.39
C ILE A 127 -17.19 16.62 -6.27
N ILE A 128 -15.93 16.27 -6.00
CA ILE A 128 -15.57 15.36 -4.90
C ILE A 128 -16.09 15.92 -3.57
N ASN A 129 -15.79 17.17 -3.25
CA ASN A 129 -16.25 17.79 -2.01
C ASN A 129 -17.77 17.80 -1.90
N SER A 130 -18.47 18.17 -2.97
CA SER A 130 -19.93 18.18 -3.00
C SER A 130 -20.52 16.79 -2.78
N LYS A 131 -19.99 15.76 -3.46
CA LYS A 131 -20.50 14.38 -3.37
C LYS A 131 -20.15 13.71 -2.04
N MET A 132 -18.98 13.98 -1.46
CA MET A 132 -18.58 13.42 -0.16
C MET A 132 -19.44 13.95 1.01
N LEU A 133 -19.95 15.19 0.90
CA LEU A 133 -20.79 15.82 1.93
C LEU A 133 -22.29 15.53 1.76
N LYS A 134 -22.70 14.94 0.63
CA LYS A 134 -24.10 14.71 0.31
C LYS A 134 -24.68 13.62 1.22
N LYS A 135 -25.88 13.86 1.77
CA LYS A 135 -26.59 12.89 2.64
C LYS A 135 -27.27 11.77 1.84
N GLU A 136 -27.86 12.12 0.70
CA GLU A 136 -28.61 11.20 -0.15
C GLU A 136 -27.97 11.08 -1.53
N ILE A 137 -27.97 9.87 -2.08
CA ILE A 137 -27.38 9.57 -3.39
C ILE A 137 -28.52 9.42 -4.38
N GLN A 138 -28.44 10.14 -5.49
CA GLN A 138 -29.47 10.08 -6.52
C GLN A 138 -29.45 8.73 -7.24
N LYS A 139 -30.58 8.36 -7.82
CA LYS A 139 -30.68 7.19 -8.70
C LYS A 139 -29.69 7.35 -9.86
N ASN A 140 -28.86 6.32 -10.10
CA ASN A 140 -27.79 6.29 -11.11
C ASN A 140 -26.59 7.22 -10.82
N GLU A 141 -26.42 7.69 -9.58
CA GLU A 141 -25.22 8.41 -9.15
C GLU A 141 -24.24 7.44 -8.48
N ILE A 142 -22.96 7.54 -8.84
CA ILE A 142 -21.91 6.72 -8.22
C ILE A 142 -21.77 7.08 -6.73
N ASN A 143 -21.84 6.07 -5.86
CA ASN A 143 -21.63 6.23 -4.43
C ASN A 143 -20.13 6.31 -4.09
N ILE A 144 -19.49 7.44 -4.43
CA ILE A 144 -18.05 7.62 -4.24
C ILE A 144 -17.62 7.46 -2.78
N ARG A 145 -18.49 7.81 -1.83
CA ARG A 145 -18.22 7.72 -0.39
C ARG A 145 -18.08 6.26 0.03
N LYS A 146 -19.03 5.40 -0.36
CA LYS A 146 -18.97 3.96 -0.09
C LYS A 146 -17.73 3.33 -0.69
N ILE A 147 -17.40 3.68 -1.94
CA ILE A 147 -16.19 3.16 -2.61
C ILE A 147 -14.94 3.61 -1.82
N TYR A 148 -14.83 4.90 -1.48
CA TYR A 148 -13.70 5.43 -0.72
C TYR A 148 -13.54 4.74 0.63
N GLU A 149 -14.62 4.59 1.40
CA GLU A 149 -14.62 3.91 2.70
C GLU A 149 -14.19 2.45 2.58
N THR A 150 -14.66 1.73 1.56
CA THR A 150 -14.21 0.36 1.27
C THR A 150 -12.71 0.30 0.99
N LEU A 151 -12.19 1.19 0.14
CA LEU A 151 -10.76 1.24 -0.17
C LEU A 151 -9.90 1.57 1.06
N VAL A 152 -10.36 2.51 1.90
CA VAL A 152 -9.67 2.83 3.16
C VAL A 152 -9.63 1.63 4.11
N LYS A 153 -10.73 0.87 4.22
CA LYS A 153 -10.77 -0.36 5.02
C LYS A 153 -9.79 -1.40 4.50
N GLU A 154 -9.74 -1.63 3.19
CA GLU A 154 -8.77 -2.54 2.58
C GLU A 154 -7.33 -2.12 2.89
N LEU A 155 -7.01 -0.83 2.76
CA LEU A 155 -5.67 -0.32 3.06
C LEU A 155 -5.31 -0.49 4.54
N LYS A 156 -6.28 -0.39 5.46
CA LYS A 156 -6.05 -0.65 6.89
C LYS A 156 -5.73 -2.12 7.13
N LEU A 157 -6.51 -3.03 6.57
CA LEU A 157 -6.29 -4.48 6.67
C LEU A 157 -4.92 -4.86 6.07
N GLU A 158 -4.58 -4.37 4.88
CA GLU A 158 -3.27 -4.61 4.26
C GLU A 158 -2.10 -4.10 5.11
N ASN A 159 -2.30 -2.99 5.83
CA ASN A 159 -1.28 -2.45 6.73
C ASN A 159 -1.21 -3.23 8.06
N GLU A 160 -2.33 -3.77 8.53
CA GLU A 160 -2.37 -4.68 9.67
C GLU A 160 -1.68 -6.00 9.34
N ASP A 161 -1.93 -6.58 8.17
CA ASP A 161 -1.24 -7.78 7.68
C ASP A 161 0.27 -7.53 7.51
N LYS A 162 0.66 -6.37 6.98
CA LYS A 162 2.09 -5.98 6.91
C LYS A 162 2.71 -5.76 8.27
N LYS A 163 1.95 -5.30 9.27
CA LYS A 163 2.40 -5.21 10.67
C LYS A 163 2.50 -6.58 11.32
N GLN A 164 1.69 -7.56 10.90
CA GLN A 164 1.79 -8.95 11.35
C GLN A 164 3.00 -9.66 10.74
N ILE A 165 3.41 -9.32 9.50
CA ILE A 165 4.69 -9.76 8.91
C ILE A 165 5.84 -8.87 9.43
N THR A 166 5.95 -8.70 10.75
CA THR A 166 7.22 -8.25 11.35
C THR A 166 8.17 -9.42 11.34
N ASN A 167 9.30 -9.28 10.65
CA ASN A 167 10.41 -10.21 10.81
C ASN A 167 10.77 -10.27 12.30
N TYR A 168 10.93 -11.46 12.86
CA TYR A 168 11.21 -11.62 14.28
C TYR A 168 12.20 -12.74 14.53
N ASN A 169 12.90 -12.67 15.65
CA ASN A 169 13.79 -13.72 16.09
C ASN A 169 12.92 -14.86 16.61
N CYS A 170 12.87 -15.99 15.92
CA CYS A 170 11.97 -17.08 16.32
C CYS A 170 12.39 -17.78 17.62
N LEU A 171 13.61 -17.57 18.13
CA LEU A 171 14.03 -18.09 19.44
C LEU A 171 13.69 -17.14 20.60
N THR A 172 13.56 -15.84 20.36
CA THR A 172 13.31 -14.85 21.43
C THR A 172 11.92 -14.19 21.34
N GLY A 173 11.27 -14.26 20.18
CA GLY A 173 10.03 -13.53 19.88
C GLY A 173 10.25 -12.04 19.61
N GLU A 174 11.48 -11.54 19.67
CA GLU A 174 11.77 -10.12 19.51
C GLU A 174 11.63 -9.68 18.04
N PRO A 175 10.97 -8.54 17.77
CA PRO A 175 10.86 -8.02 16.41
C PRO A 175 12.23 -7.57 15.91
N ILE A 176 12.51 -7.89 14.65
CA ILE A 176 13.75 -7.56 13.94
C ILE A 176 13.43 -6.64 12.77
N ASN A 177 14.15 -5.52 12.70
CA ASN A 177 14.07 -4.62 11.54
C ASN A 177 15.00 -5.09 10.41
N ILE A 178 14.53 -6.06 9.61
CA ILE A 178 15.15 -6.56 8.37
C ILE A 178 14.12 -6.55 7.23
N GLN A 179 14.58 -6.45 5.98
CA GLN A 179 13.72 -6.61 4.79
C GLN A 179 13.18 -8.04 4.68
N ASN A 180 11.97 -8.20 4.16
CA ASN A 180 11.34 -9.52 4.00
C ASN A 180 12.20 -10.47 3.14
N HIS A 181 12.22 -11.74 3.54
CA HIS A 181 12.86 -12.79 2.77
C HIS A 181 12.06 -13.11 1.51
N SER A 182 12.72 -13.57 0.44
CA SER A 182 12.05 -13.88 -0.84
C SER A 182 11.04 -15.03 -0.74
N SER A 183 11.18 -15.91 0.26
CA SER A 183 10.22 -16.98 0.54
C SER A 183 8.94 -16.50 1.23
N GLY A 184 8.89 -15.26 1.73
CA GLY A 184 7.79 -14.75 2.56
C GLY A 184 7.85 -15.18 4.03
N GLU A 185 8.81 -16.02 4.42
CA GLU A 185 9.04 -16.44 5.81
C GLU A 185 9.55 -15.26 6.66
N ASN A 186 8.92 -15.05 7.82
CA ASN A 186 9.20 -13.96 8.75
C ASN A 186 9.97 -14.42 10.01
N LYS A 187 10.26 -15.71 10.14
CA LYS A 187 11.12 -16.26 11.20
C LYS A 187 12.61 -16.16 10.85
N TRP A 188 13.38 -15.60 11.76
CA TRP A 188 14.84 -15.45 11.64
C TRP A 188 15.55 -15.99 12.88
N ILE A 189 16.78 -16.46 12.69
CA ILE A 189 17.67 -16.91 13.77
C ILE A 189 18.96 -16.11 13.71
N GLY A 190 19.41 -15.57 14.85
CA GLY A 190 20.68 -14.86 14.94
C GLY A 190 21.84 -15.80 14.63
N LYS A 191 22.86 -15.32 13.92
CA LYS A 191 24.05 -16.12 13.56
C LYS A 191 24.67 -16.85 14.75
N LYS A 192 24.74 -16.18 15.90
CA LYS A 192 25.26 -16.75 17.15
C LYS A 192 24.47 -17.99 17.58
N ASP A 193 23.15 -17.98 17.43
CA ASP A 193 22.29 -19.10 17.81
C ASP A 193 22.33 -20.21 16.76
N VAL A 194 22.45 -19.86 15.47
CA VAL A 194 22.73 -20.83 14.39
C VAL A 194 24.02 -21.60 14.67
N GLU A 195 25.08 -20.90 15.06
CA GLU A 195 26.38 -21.49 15.40
C GLU A 195 26.30 -22.31 16.70
N LYS A 196 25.66 -21.78 17.75
CA LYS A 196 25.52 -22.45 19.05
C LYS A 196 24.69 -23.72 18.98
N LEU A 197 23.65 -23.73 18.14
CA LEU A 197 22.75 -24.88 17.95
C LEU A 197 23.18 -25.78 16.79
N GLU A 198 24.35 -25.52 16.19
CA GLU A 198 24.93 -26.31 15.09
C GLU A 198 23.95 -26.51 13.92
N ILE A 199 23.18 -25.48 13.58
CA ILE A 199 22.14 -25.55 12.54
C ILE A 199 22.80 -25.54 11.16
N GLU A 200 22.57 -26.60 10.39
CA GLU A 200 23.05 -26.68 9.01
C GLU A 200 22.40 -25.61 8.11
N LYS A 201 23.22 -25.01 7.26
CA LYS A 201 22.83 -24.01 6.27
C LYS A 201 22.63 -24.70 4.92
N LYS A 202 21.67 -24.24 4.10
CA LYS A 202 21.60 -24.63 2.67
C LYS A 202 22.72 -23.95 1.87
N ASP A 203 22.95 -24.40 0.64
CA ASP A 203 24.05 -23.86 -0.18
C ASP A 203 23.80 -22.39 -0.60
N ASN A 204 24.86 -21.59 -0.67
CA ASN A 204 24.89 -20.21 -1.19
C ASN A 204 24.10 -19.12 -0.44
N ILE A 205 23.92 -19.25 0.88
CA ILE A 205 23.15 -18.27 1.66
C ILE A 205 24.02 -17.09 2.13
N LYS A 206 23.43 -15.89 2.09
CA LYS A 206 24.03 -14.67 2.64
C LYS A 206 23.31 -14.23 3.92
N GLU A 207 24.07 -13.90 4.95
CA GLU A 207 23.53 -13.29 6.16
C GLU A 207 22.88 -11.93 5.90
N LYS A 208 21.82 -11.61 6.64
CA LYS A 208 21.17 -10.31 6.63
C LYS A 208 21.44 -9.58 7.93
N ILE A 209 21.80 -8.31 7.83
CA ILE A 209 22.07 -7.48 9.01
C ILE A 209 20.77 -6.82 9.48
N GLY A 210 20.31 -7.22 10.67
CA GLY A 210 19.25 -6.54 11.40
C GLY A 210 19.79 -5.58 12.43
N LYS A 211 19.06 -4.51 12.74
CA LYS A 211 19.39 -3.61 13.84
C LYS A 211 18.49 -3.92 15.03
N ILE A 212 19.09 -4.21 16.18
CA ILE A 212 18.37 -4.43 17.44
C ILE A 212 18.75 -3.37 18.46
N ALA A 213 17.80 -3.03 19.34
CA ALA A 213 18.03 -2.13 20.45
C ALA A 213 18.29 -2.95 21.72
N VAL A 214 19.43 -2.71 22.37
CA VAL A 214 19.91 -3.49 23.52
C VAL A 214 20.36 -2.55 24.63
N MET A 215 20.00 -2.87 25.87
CA MET A 215 20.44 -2.14 27.06
C MET A 215 21.64 -2.86 27.66
N MET A 216 22.83 -2.25 27.60
CA MET A 216 24.04 -2.81 28.21
C MET A 216 24.97 -1.71 28.71
N THR A 217 25.96 -2.08 29.49
CA THR A 217 26.99 -1.18 30.01
C THR A 217 27.99 -0.80 28.92
N GLU A 218 28.74 0.29 29.13
CA GLU A 218 29.81 0.68 28.20
C GLU A 218 30.87 -0.43 28.04
N LYS A 219 31.17 -1.14 29.12
CA LYS A 219 32.11 -2.28 29.09
C LYS A 219 31.59 -3.41 28.20
N GLU A 220 30.33 -3.81 28.35
CA GLU A 220 29.70 -4.85 27.52
C GLU A 220 29.66 -4.44 26.03
N MET A 221 29.47 -3.16 25.73
CA MET A 221 29.54 -2.66 24.35
C MET A 221 30.94 -2.70 23.76
N GLU A 222 31.97 -2.36 24.53
CA GLU A 222 33.36 -2.45 24.07
C GLU A 222 33.77 -3.91 23.85
N ASP A 223 33.36 -4.83 24.74
CA ASP A 223 33.55 -6.27 24.55
C ASP A 223 32.83 -6.78 23.28
N TYR A 224 31.62 -6.29 23.03
CA TYR A 224 30.88 -6.58 21.79
C TYR A 224 31.64 -6.10 20.53
N LYS A 225 32.19 -4.89 20.55
CA LYS A 225 33.00 -4.34 19.45
C LYS A 225 34.28 -5.16 19.24
N LYS A 226 34.98 -5.50 20.32
CA LYS A 226 36.22 -6.30 20.30
C LYS A 226 36.01 -7.66 19.63
N ASN A 227 34.95 -8.36 20.01
CA ASN A 227 34.60 -9.67 19.44
C ASN A 227 34.23 -9.62 17.95
N ARG A 228 34.03 -8.43 17.38
CA ARG A 228 33.73 -8.22 15.95
C ARG A 228 34.82 -7.46 15.19
N GLY A 229 35.98 -7.26 15.80
CA GLY A 229 37.10 -6.55 15.18
C GLY A 229 36.81 -5.07 14.88
N MET A 230 35.89 -4.45 15.61
CA MET A 230 35.63 -3.01 15.53
C MET A 230 36.62 -2.24 16.41
N GLU A 231 36.86 -0.96 16.10
CA GLU A 231 37.69 -0.09 16.94
C GLU A 231 37.12 0.01 18.36
N THR A 232 37.95 -0.30 19.35
CA THR A 232 37.63 -0.25 20.78
C THR A 232 38.41 0.85 21.47
N ARG A 233 37.88 1.38 22.58
CA ARG A 233 38.61 2.30 23.46
C ARG A 233 38.95 1.62 24.77
N GLU A 234 40.15 1.85 25.30
CA GLU A 234 40.47 1.46 26.68
C GLU A 234 39.70 2.36 27.65
N ILE A 235 38.78 1.76 28.41
CA ILE A 235 37.99 2.48 29.41
C ILE A 235 38.65 2.27 30.77
N THR A 236 39.24 3.34 31.31
CA THR A 236 39.90 3.33 32.64
C THR A 236 38.94 3.55 33.80
N ASN A 237 37.75 4.14 33.55
CA ASN A 237 36.67 4.35 34.51
C ASN A 237 35.31 4.02 33.87
N SER A 238 34.87 2.76 33.92
CA SER A 238 33.57 2.36 33.35
C SER A 238 32.43 2.59 34.35
N SER A 239 31.42 3.37 33.96
CA SER A 239 30.15 3.43 34.70
C SER A 239 29.38 2.11 34.52
N ASN A 240 28.78 1.61 35.60
CA ASN A 240 27.87 0.44 35.57
C ASN A 240 26.46 0.80 35.05
N GLU A 241 26.24 2.05 34.63
CA GLU A 241 24.97 2.50 34.09
C GLU A 241 24.71 1.87 32.71
N LYS A 242 23.52 1.27 32.54
CA LYS A 242 23.10 0.68 31.26
C LYS A 242 22.59 1.77 30.34
N LYS A 243 23.11 1.79 29.11
CA LYS A 243 22.67 2.69 28.04
C LYS A 243 22.02 1.89 26.92
N LEU A 244 21.13 2.55 26.17
CA LEU A 244 20.50 1.96 25.00
C LEU A 244 21.45 2.05 23.80
N TYR A 245 21.78 0.92 23.21
CA TYR A 245 22.59 0.83 22.00
C TYR A 245 21.80 0.17 20.87
N ILE A 246 22.01 0.68 19.66
CA ILE A 246 21.49 0.04 18.44
C ILE A 246 22.65 -0.67 17.77
N ILE A 247 22.61 -2.00 17.75
CA ILE A 247 23.70 -2.81 17.20
C ILE A 247 23.26 -3.59 15.95
N PRO A 248 24.13 -3.70 14.93
CA PRO A 248 23.89 -4.56 13.78
C PRO A 248 24.12 -6.03 14.17
N VAL A 249 23.17 -6.92 13.95
CA VAL A 249 23.29 -8.36 14.22
C VAL A 249 23.02 -9.13 12.92
N PRO A 250 23.89 -10.08 12.53
CA PRO A 250 23.64 -10.96 11.40
C PRO A 250 22.61 -12.03 11.76
N TYR A 251 21.65 -12.22 10.86
CA TYR A 251 20.57 -13.20 10.95
C TYR A 251 20.53 -14.07 9.68
N TYR A 252 20.01 -15.27 9.84
CA TYR A 252 19.60 -16.18 8.77
C TYR A 252 18.08 -16.35 8.81
N ASN A 253 17.44 -16.40 7.63
CA ASN A 253 16.02 -16.73 7.56
C ASN A 253 15.84 -18.23 7.76
N VAL A 254 14.77 -18.64 8.45
CA VAL A 254 14.48 -20.07 8.69
C VAL A 254 14.37 -20.87 7.38
N SER A 255 13.85 -20.26 6.31
CA SER A 255 13.77 -20.92 4.99
C SER A 255 15.12 -21.31 4.41
N ASP A 256 16.19 -20.66 4.84
CA ASP A 256 17.55 -20.92 4.38
C ASP A 256 18.27 -21.95 5.26
N LEU A 257 17.68 -22.35 6.39
CA LEU A 257 18.29 -23.28 7.34
C LEU A 257 17.66 -24.67 7.20
N LYS A 258 18.41 -25.70 7.56
CA LYS A 258 17.88 -27.05 7.75
C LYS A 258 17.38 -27.17 9.19
N ILE A 259 16.17 -26.69 9.44
CA ILE A 259 15.54 -26.74 10.77
C ILE A 259 15.06 -28.17 11.07
N THR A 260 15.53 -28.73 12.18
CA THR A 260 15.03 -30.01 12.72
C THR A 260 13.80 -29.78 13.59
N LYS A 261 12.99 -30.82 13.82
CA LYS A 261 11.82 -30.75 14.72
C LYS A 261 12.19 -30.29 16.15
N GLU A 262 13.36 -30.68 16.65
CA GLU A 262 13.83 -30.29 17.98
C GLU A 262 14.15 -28.79 18.07
N ILE A 263 14.73 -28.21 17.00
CA ILE A 263 14.99 -26.77 16.92
C ILE A 263 13.67 -26.01 16.79
N GLU A 264 12.75 -26.50 15.97
CA GLU A 264 11.44 -25.87 15.77
C GLU A 264 10.61 -25.81 17.06
N GLN A 265 10.71 -26.82 17.93
CA GLN A 265 10.06 -26.81 19.25
C GLN A 265 10.59 -25.72 20.19
N LYS A 266 11.80 -25.18 19.93
CA LYS A 266 12.38 -24.06 20.68
C LYS A 266 11.86 -22.71 20.19
N PHE A 267 11.06 -22.69 19.12
CA PHE A 267 10.53 -21.44 18.58
C PHE A 267 9.45 -20.86 19.49
N VAL A 268 9.58 -19.56 19.74
CA VAL A 268 8.59 -18.75 20.43
C VAL A 268 7.51 -18.39 19.41
N PRO A 269 6.25 -18.82 19.64
CA PRO A 269 5.13 -18.28 18.88
C PRO A 269 5.12 -16.77 19.07
N ILE A 270 4.87 -16.01 18.00
CA ILE A 270 4.67 -14.56 18.16
C ILE A 270 3.56 -14.38 19.19
N LYS A 271 3.81 -13.60 20.25
CA LYS A 271 2.76 -13.25 21.22
C LYS A 271 1.77 -12.34 20.50
N GLU A 272 0.87 -12.94 19.73
CA GLU A 272 -0.42 -12.34 19.46
C GLU A 272 -1.02 -12.06 20.84
N LYS A 273 -1.21 -10.78 21.18
CA LYS A 273 -2.28 -10.48 22.12
C LYS A 273 -3.54 -11.01 21.45
N GLU A 274 -3.99 -12.18 21.91
CA GLU A 274 -5.36 -12.66 21.92
C GLU A 274 -6.26 -11.94 20.90
N LYS A 275 -6.34 -12.47 19.67
CA LYS A 275 -7.45 -12.13 18.76
C LYS A 275 -7.82 -13.22 17.76
N SER A 276 -7.00 -14.27 17.65
CA SER A 276 -7.39 -15.53 17.02
C SER A 276 -8.55 -16.21 17.78
N GLU A 277 -8.60 -16.10 19.12
CA GLU A 277 -9.69 -16.69 19.93
C GLU A 277 -11.02 -15.92 19.93
N GLU A 278 -11.04 -14.62 19.59
CA GLU A 278 -12.30 -13.86 19.43
C GLU A 278 -12.94 -14.06 18.04
N ILE A 279 -12.15 -14.37 17.02
CA ILE A 279 -12.65 -14.59 15.65
C ILE A 279 -13.26 -15.99 15.49
N GLU A 280 -12.80 -16.99 16.27
CA GLU A 280 -13.49 -18.28 16.34
C GLU A 280 -14.76 -18.24 17.20
N LYS A 281 -14.81 -17.43 18.27
CA LYS A 281 -16.05 -17.25 19.06
C LYS A 281 -17.14 -16.47 18.33
N SER A 282 -16.79 -15.61 17.38
CA SER A 282 -17.76 -14.83 16.59
C SER A 282 -18.23 -15.51 15.30
N LYS A 283 -17.64 -16.65 14.92
CA LYS A 283 -18.15 -17.51 13.82
C LYS A 283 -19.12 -18.60 14.29
N GLY A 284 -19.32 -18.75 15.61
CA GLY A 284 -20.26 -19.71 16.22
C GLY A 284 -21.64 -19.17 16.58
N GLN A 285 -21.91 -17.86 16.40
CA GLN A 285 -23.25 -17.28 16.61
C GLN A 285 -23.90 -16.92 15.28
N GLY A 286 -24.45 -17.94 14.64
CA GLY A 286 -25.21 -17.80 13.42
C GLY A 286 -25.72 -19.16 12.97
N ILE A 287 -26.70 -19.68 13.71
CA ILE A 287 -27.92 -20.40 13.27
C ILE A 287 -28.64 -20.77 14.58
N GLY A 288 -29.71 -20.05 14.85
CA GLY A 288 -30.76 -20.42 15.81
C GLY A 288 -32.06 -20.02 15.12
N ASP A 289 -32.96 -20.99 15.01
CA ASP A 289 -34.17 -21.05 14.19
C ASP A 289 -35.10 -19.81 14.24
#